data_AF-A0A960SQY7-F1
#
_entry.id   AF-A0A960SQY7-F1
#
_cell.length_a   1.000
_cell.length_b   1.000
_cell.length_c   1.000
_cell.angle_alpha   90.00
_cell.angle_beta   90.00
_cell.angle_gamma   90.00
#
_symmetry.space_group_name_H-M   'P 1'
#
loop_
_entity.id
_entity.type
_entity.pdbx_description
1 polymer ?
#
loop_
_entity_poly.entity_id
_entity_poly.type
_entity_poly.pdbx_seq_one_letter_code
_entity_poly.pdbx_strand_id
1 'polypeptide(L)' 'MIEPVLKDEALLEDVARAGGEAPDALHVRWLGQSGFLLEWNGCRVLLDPYLSDSLTRKFVATDKPYVRMTARCVDP' A
#
# COMPACT_ATOMS: atom_id res chain seq x y z
N MET A 1 15.93 0.35 1.05
CA MET A 1 14.47 0.46 1.25
C MET A 1 13.89 1.00 -0.04
N ILE A 2 12.89 0.33 -0.61
CA ILE A 2 12.19 0.82 -1.81
C ILE A 2 11.24 1.92 -1.34
N GLU A 3 11.38 3.11 -1.93
CA GLU A 3 10.51 4.25 -1.64
C GLU A 3 9.28 4.23 -2.56
N PRO A 4 8.09 4.54 -2.03
CA PRO A 4 6.89 4.66 -2.85
C PRO A 4 6.94 5.91 -3.72
N VAL A 5 6.32 5.80 -4.90
CA VAL A 5 6.21 6.90 -5.87
C VAL A 5 5.26 7.98 -5.38
N LEU A 6 4.17 7.60 -4.72
CA LEU A 6 3.20 8.49 -4.07
C LEU A 6 3.04 8.07 -2.61
N LYS A 7 2.84 9.06 -1.73
CA LYS A 7 2.66 8.86 -0.29
C LYS A 7 1.45 9.63 0.23
N ASP A 8 0.84 9.08 1.28
CA ASP A 8 -0.17 9.72 2.11
C ASP A 8 -1.29 10.34 1.25
N GLU A 9 -1.60 11.62 1.42
CA GLU A 9 -2.67 12.31 0.66
C GLU A 9 -2.50 12.19 -0.85
N ALA A 10 -1.27 12.30 -1.37
CA ALA A 10 -1.03 12.23 -2.82
C ALA A 10 -1.38 10.84 -3.39
N LEU A 11 -1.20 9.77 -2.61
CA LEU A 11 -1.64 8.43 -3.00
C LEU A 11 -3.17 8.34 -2.99
N LEU A 12 -3.83 8.88 -1.96
CA LEU A 12 -5.28 8.83 -1.82
C LEU A 12 -5.99 9.62 -2.93
N GLU A 13 -5.44 10.79 -3.28
CA GLU A 13 -5.93 11.61 -4.40
C GLU A 13 -5.80 10.88 -5.73
N ASP A 14 -4.66 10.22 -6.01
CA ASP A 14 -4.49 9.43 -7.23
C ASP A 14 -5.47 8.26 -7.31
N VAL A 15 -5.71 7.57 -6.19
CA VAL A 15 -6.70 6.49 -6.10
C VAL A 15 -8.09 7.00 -6.45
N ALA A 16 -8.52 8.12 -5.84
CA ALA A 16 -9.82 8.72 -6.09
C ALA A 16 -9.97 9.19 -7.55
N ARG A 17 -8.95 9.85 -8.09
CA ARG A 17 -8.95 10.40 -9.44
C ARG A 17 -9.06 9.31 -10.50
N ALA A 18 -8.19 8.29 -10.45
CA ALA A 18 -8.16 7.28 -11.50
C ALA A 18 -9.44 6.44 -11.53
N GLY A 19 -10.02 6.15 -10.35
CA GLY A 19 -11.32 5.48 -10.23
C GLY A 19 -12.48 6.24 -10.87
N GLY A 20 -12.45 7.57 -10.81
CA GLY A 20 -13.46 8.43 -11.42
C GLY A 20 -13.27 8.66 -12.93
N GLU A 21 -12.03 8.81 -13.38
CA GLU A 21 -11.71 9.11 -14.79
C GLU A 21 -11.86 7.89 -15.71
N ALA A 22 -11.55 6.69 -15.22
CA ALA A 22 -11.59 5.46 -16.00
C ALA A 22 -12.18 4.29 -15.18
N PRO A 23 -13.50 4.30 -14.90
CA PRO A 23 -14.13 3.27 -14.07
C PRO A 23 -14.07 1.88 -14.71
N ASP A 24 -14.11 1.77 -16.03
CA ASP A 24 -14.04 0.47 -16.72
C ASP A 24 -12.62 -0.10 -16.83
N ALA A 25 -11.59 0.69 -16.47
CA ALA A 25 -10.20 0.24 -16.45
C ALA A 25 -9.87 -0.47 -15.13
N LEU A 26 -9.06 -1.53 -15.21
CA LEU A 26 -8.49 -2.17 -14.02
C LEU A 26 -7.27 -1.37 -13.57
N HIS A 27 -7.40 -0.71 -12.41
CA HIS A 27 -6.29 -0.02 -11.76
C HIS A 27 -5.60 -0.97 -10.79
N VAL A 28 -4.29 -1.16 -10.95
CA VAL A 28 -3.46 -1.99 -10.08
C VAL A 28 -2.38 -1.12 -9.46
N ARG A 29 -2.39 -1.00 -8.13
CA ARG A 29 -1.36 -0.26 -7.38
C ARG A 29 -0.64 -1.20 -6.43
N TRP A 30 0.68 -1.27 -6.57
CA TRP A 30 1.53 -1.95 -5.61
C TRP A 30 1.81 -1.01 -4.43
N LEU A 31 1.43 -1.44 -3.22
CA LEU A 31 1.56 -0.66 -1.98
C LEU A 31 2.85 -0.99 -1.22
N GLY A 32 3.67 -1.89 -1.78
CA GLY A 32 4.89 -2.42 -1.17
C GLY A 32 4.69 -3.78 -0.52
N GLN A 33 5.80 -4.52 -0.30
CA GLN A 33 5.78 -5.93 0.11
C GLN A 33 4.80 -6.75 -0.78
N SER A 34 3.91 -7.52 -0.16
CA SER A 34 2.83 -8.28 -0.77
C SER A 34 1.53 -7.49 -0.95
N GLY A 35 1.50 -6.20 -0.58
CA GLY A 35 0.29 -5.38 -0.57
C GLY A 35 -0.10 -4.81 -1.93
N PHE A 36 -1.36 -5.01 -2.34
CA PHE A 36 -1.91 -4.44 -3.57
C PHE A 36 -3.30 -3.85 -3.36
N LEU A 37 -3.58 -2.73 -4.05
CA LEU A 37 -4.92 -2.21 -4.23
C LEU A 37 -5.34 -2.44 -5.69
N LEU A 38 -6.45 -3.14 -5.85
CA LEU A 38 -7.14 -3.33 -7.13
C LEU A 38 -8.41 -2.50 -7.13
N GLU A 39 -8.66 -1.80 -8.23
CA GLU A 39 -9.88 -1.02 -8.41
C GLU A 39 -10.44 -1.21 -9.81
N TRP A 40 -11.73 -1.52 -9.89
CA TRP A 40 -12.46 -1.67 -11.14
C TRP A 40 -13.94 -1.42 -10.92
N ASN A 41 -14.53 -0.56 -11.74
CA ASN A 41 -15.95 -0.21 -11.77
C ASN A 41 -16.52 0.17 -10.38
N GLY A 42 -15.81 1.03 -9.66
CA GLY A 42 -16.18 1.47 -8.31
C GLY A 42 -15.96 0.43 -7.20
N CYS A 43 -15.58 -0.80 -7.53
CA CYS A 43 -15.19 -1.82 -6.57
C CYS A 43 -13.70 -1.72 -6.25
N ARG A 44 -13.36 -1.78 -4.95
CA ARG A 44 -11.98 -1.78 -4.46
C ARG A 44 -11.69 -3.04 -3.67
N VAL A 45 -10.57 -3.70 -3.99
CA VAL A 45 -10.09 -4.89 -3.29
C VAL A 45 -8.66 -4.65 -2.82
N LEU A 46 -8.44 -4.86 -1.53
CA LEU A 46 -7.13 -4.75 -0.91
C LEU A 46 -6.59 -6.16 -0.62
N LEU A 47 -5.43 -6.48 -1.18
CA LEU A 47 -4.76 -7.77 -1.01
C LEU A 47 -3.57 -7.58 -0.07
N ASP A 48 -3.51 -8.42 0.98
CA ASP A 48 -2.45 -8.47 1.99
C ASP A 48 -1.89 -7.09 2.40
N PRO A 49 -2.72 -6.20 3.00
CA PRO A 49 -2.32 -4.82 3.28
C PRO A 49 -1.22 -4.74 4.35
N TYR A 50 0.03 -4.74 3.88
CA TYR A 50 1.20 -4.56 4.73
C TYR A 50 1.49 -3.07 5.00
N LEU A 51 0.55 -2.40 5.68
CA LEU A 51 0.59 -0.94 5.90
C LEU A 51 1.12 -0.54 7.29
N SER A 52 1.16 -1.46 8.27
CA SER A 52 1.61 -1.15 9.63
C SER A 52 3.03 -1.65 9.95
N ASP A 53 3.68 -1.03 10.94
CA ASP A 53 4.99 -1.46 11.47
C ASP A 53 4.86 -2.50 12.60
N SER A 54 3.71 -3.18 12.72
CA SER A 54 3.43 -4.06 13.85
C SER A 54 4.42 -5.23 13.98
N LEU A 55 4.90 -5.81 12.86
CA LEU A 55 5.93 -6.86 12.93
C LEU A 55 7.29 -6.30 13.33
N THR A 56 7.69 -5.16 12.77
CA THR A 56 8.94 -4.49 13.17
C THR A 56 8.95 -4.20 14.67
N ARG A 57 7.84 -3.69 15.23
CA ARG A 57 7.69 -3.49 16.68
C ARG A 57 7.73 -4.80 17.46
N LYS A 58 7.05 -5.84 16.97
CA LYS A 58 6.98 -7.15 17.66
C LYS A 58 8.34 -7.84 17.77
N PHE A 59 9.19 -7.69 16.76
CA PHE A 59 10.46 -8.42 16.66
C PHE A 59 11.69 -7.56 16.98
N VAL A 60 11.52 -6.30 17.41
CA VAL A 60 12.66 -5.38 17.64
C VAL A 60 13.67 -5.89 18.68
N ALA A 61 13.22 -6.69 19.65
CA ALA A 61 14.05 -7.21 20.75
C ALA A 61 14.40 -8.70 20.61
N THR A 62 14.17 -9.31 19.44
CA THR A 62 14.51 -10.72 19.20
C THR A 62 15.85 -10.85 18.46
N ASP A 63 16.38 -12.06 18.41
CA ASP A 63 17.55 -12.44 17.61
C ASP A 63 17.30 -12.38 16.08
N LYS A 64 16.04 -12.12 15.68
CA LYS A 64 15.60 -12.02 14.28
C LYS A 64 14.72 -10.77 14.09
N PRO A 65 15.33 -9.56 14.08
CA PRO A 65 14.58 -8.33 13.90
C PRO A 65 13.91 -8.28 12.53
N TYR A 66 12.64 -7.87 12.50
CA TYR A 66 11.89 -7.72 11.26
C TYR A 66 12.10 -6.32 10.66
N VAL A 67 12.83 -6.25 9.55
CA VAL A 67 13.11 -5.00 8.82
C VAL A 67 12.30 -4.96 7.53
N ARG A 68 11.55 -3.88 7.30
CA ARG A 68 10.78 -3.68 6.07
C ARG A 68 11.71 -3.48 4.87
N MET A 69 11.36 -4.09 3.73
CA MET A 69 12.09 -3.85 2.47
C MET A 69 11.56 -2.61 1.73
N THR A 70 10.30 -2.24 1.95
CA THR A 70 9.60 -1.10 1.34
C THR A 70 9.12 -0.15 2.42
N ALA A 71 9.27 1.16 2.19
CA ALA A 71 8.69 2.17 3.05
C ALA A 71 7.16 2.12 2.97
N ARG A 72 6.50 2.59 4.03
CA ARG A 72 5.05 2.72 4.06
C ARG A 72 4.62 3.79 3.06
N CYS A 73 3.60 3.49 2.26
CA CYS A 73 3.00 4.45 1.33
C CYS A 73 1.83 5.24 1.95
N VAL A 74 1.14 4.70 2.96
CA VAL A 74 0.07 5.38 3.69
C VAL A 74 -0.11 4.77 5.09
N ASP A 75 -0.49 5.59 6.08
CA ASP A 75 -0.94 5.12 7.40
C ASP A 75 -2.33 4.48 7.30
N PRO A 76 -2.56 3.25 7.78
CA PRO A 76 -3.88 2.62 7.78
C PRO A 76 -4.88 3.24 8.76
#